data_AF-A0A6P7FIZ8-F1
#
_entry.id   AF-A0A6P7FIZ8-F1
#
_cell.length_a   1.000
_cell.length_b   1.000
_cell.length_c   1.000
_cell.angle_alpha   90.00
_cell.angle_beta   90.00
_cell.angle_gamma   90.00
#
_symmetry.space_group_name_H-M   'P 1'
#
loop_
_entity.id
_entity.type
_entity.pdbx_description
1 polymer ?
#
loop_
_entity_poly.entity_id
_entity_poly.type
_entity_poly.pdbx_seq_one_letter_code
_entity_poly.pdbx_strand_id
1 'polypeptide(L)'
;MPPPLLVKTNTPCKRKKKKSKTTITEEHKLTVSSLNAVQGIYKNNSSELTLTETQFTAFLEITYGIPDPLKEALNFTSNIEGLLNDLSLLHSKSTERSFKNRITRLQKKIKRQLNPDDNDNMSASSDYQTEDETTVPISEQALPSSQFSTSQSN
;
A
#
# COMPACT_ATOMS: atom_id res chain seq x y z
N MET A 1 0.75 42.63 -53.49
CA MET A 1 0.93 42.74 -52.02
C MET A 1 1.49 41.41 -51.50
N PRO A 2 2.62 41.38 -50.78
CA PRO A 2 3.11 40.15 -50.15
C PRO A 2 2.40 39.89 -48.80
N PRO A 3 2.22 38.62 -48.37
CA PRO A 3 1.61 38.28 -47.09
C PRO A 3 2.61 38.42 -45.91
N PRO A 4 2.11 38.60 -44.66
CA PRO A 4 2.95 38.88 -43.50
C PRO A 4 3.58 37.63 -42.89
N LEU A 5 4.79 37.82 -42.35
CA LEU A 5 5.61 36.79 -41.69
C LEU A 5 4.99 36.33 -40.36
N LEU A 6 4.86 35.01 -40.21
CA LEU A 6 4.42 34.31 -39.01
C LEU A 6 5.35 34.59 -37.82
N VAL A 7 4.80 35.23 -36.78
CA VAL A 7 5.44 35.49 -35.50
C VAL A 7 5.50 34.19 -34.67
N LYS A 8 6.69 33.84 -34.19
CA LYS A 8 6.96 32.68 -33.33
C LYS A 8 6.20 32.81 -32.00
N THR A 9 5.28 31.90 -31.73
CA THR A 9 4.58 31.80 -30.45
C THR A 9 5.51 31.19 -29.39
N ASN A 10 5.91 31.99 -28.41
CA ASN A 10 6.60 31.54 -27.21
C ASN A 10 5.68 30.62 -26.39
N THR A 11 5.99 29.34 -26.30
CA THR A 11 5.33 28.40 -25.39
C THR A 11 5.69 28.73 -23.94
N PRO A 12 4.72 28.99 -23.04
CA PRO A 12 5.01 29.24 -21.64
C PRO A 12 5.47 27.96 -20.94
N CYS A 13 6.71 28.00 -20.44
CA CYS A 13 7.31 26.94 -19.64
C CYS A 13 6.50 26.76 -18.34
N LYS A 14 5.80 25.62 -18.20
CA LYS A 14 4.98 25.29 -17.03
C LYS A 14 5.87 25.21 -15.77
N ARG A 15 5.78 26.21 -14.89
CA ARG A 15 6.43 26.24 -13.57
C ARG A 15 6.00 25.02 -12.75
N LYS A 16 6.96 24.15 -12.42
CA LYS A 16 6.76 23.02 -11.50
C LYS A 16 6.34 23.55 -10.13
N LYS A 17 5.08 23.32 -9.73
CA LYS A 17 4.57 23.69 -8.39
C LYS A 17 5.37 22.91 -7.33
N LYS A 18 6.03 23.66 -6.44
CA LYS A 18 6.76 23.15 -5.28
C LYS A 18 5.73 22.49 -4.35
N LYS A 19 5.69 21.15 -4.30
CA LYS A 19 4.78 20.40 -3.43
C LYS A 19 5.11 20.76 -1.97
N SER A 20 4.12 21.23 -1.23
CA SER A 20 4.21 21.55 0.19
C SER A 20 4.66 20.31 0.97
N LYS A 21 5.69 20.48 1.79
CA LYS A 21 6.24 19.47 2.69
C LYS A 21 5.17 19.15 3.75
N THR A 22 4.54 17.99 3.65
CA THR A 22 3.56 17.52 4.64
C THR A 22 4.23 17.40 5.99
N THR A 23 3.70 18.12 6.98
CA THR A 23 4.09 18.04 8.39
C THR A 23 3.87 16.61 8.87
N ILE A 24 4.93 15.99 9.39
CA ILE A 24 4.91 14.64 9.97
C ILE A 24 4.22 14.78 11.33
N THR A 25 3.00 14.26 11.44
CA THR A 25 2.29 14.15 12.72
C THR A 25 2.79 12.90 13.45
N GLU A 26 3.14 13.06 14.73
CA GLU A 26 3.97 12.18 15.57
C GLU A 26 3.37 10.81 15.97
N GLU A 27 2.43 10.25 15.21
CA GLU A 27 1.92 8.90 15.48
C GLU A 27 2.60 7.88 14.54
N HIS A 28 3.88 7.61 14.81
CA HIS A 28 4.67 6.60 14.06
C HIS A 28 4.38 5.15 14.48
N LYS A 29 3.59 4.98 15.53
CA LYS A 29 3.20 3.67 16.06
C LYS A 29 2.31 2.93 15.08
N LEU A 30 2.42 1.61 15.10
CA LEU A 30 1.58 0.74 14.31
C LEU A 30 0.13 0.78 14.85
N THR A 31 -0.84 0.79 13.94
CA THR A 31 -2.25 0.63 14.29
C THR A 31 -2.49 -0.78 14.81
N VAL A 32 -3.54 -0.98 15.62
CA VAL A 32 -3.95 -2.31 16.09
C VAL A 32 -4.16 -3.29 14.93
N SER A 33 -4.72 -2.81 13.82
CA SER A 33 -4.89 -3.59 12.58
C SER A 33 -3.56 -4.09 12.01
N SER A 34 -2.56 -3.19 11.89
CA SER A 34 -1.24 -3.55 11.39
C SER A 34 -0.48 -4.50 12.33
N LEU A 35 -0.62 -4.35 13.65
CA LEU A 35 -0.07 -5.29 14.64
C LEU A 35 -0.70 -6.68 14.50
N ASN A 36 -2.02 -6.76 14.33
CA ASN A 36 -2.72 -8.02 14.09
C ASN A 36 -2.25 -8.71 12.80
N ALA A 37 -1.95 -7.93 11.74
CA ALA A 37 -1.40 -8.47 10.50
C ALA A 37 0.01 -9.08 10.71
N VAL A 38 0.86 -8.40 11.48
CA VAL A 38 2.19 -8.93 11.85
C VAL A 38 2.03 -10.23 12.66
N GLN A 39 1.23 -10.19 13.73
CA GLN A 39 0.94 -11.37 14.56
C GLN A 39 0.38 -12.56 13.77
N GLY A 40 -0.51 -12.29 12.83
CA GLY A 40 -1.10 -13.32 11.97
C GLY A 40 -0.07 -14.06 11.12
N ILE A 41 1.02 -13.40 10.72
CA ILE A 41 2.09 -14.03 9.93
C ILE A 41 3.00 -14.85 10.82
N TYR A 42 3.37 -14.33 11.98
CA TYR A 42 4.21 -15.03 12.96
C TYR A 42 3.55 -16.29 13.51
N LYS A 43 2.23 -16.30 13.68
CA LYS A 43 1.51 -17.52 14.08
C LYS A 43 1.59 -18.64 13.05
N ASN A 44 1.70 -18.31 11.76
CA ASN A 44 1.64 -19.28 10.67
C ASN A 44 3.01 -19.63 10.08
N ASN A 45 4.03 -18.79 10.25
CA ASN A 45 5.34 -18.93 9.59
C ASN A 45 6.53 -18.62 10.53
N SER A 46 6.39 -18.79 11.85
CA SER A 46 7.39 -18.36 12.85
C SER A 46 8.82 -18.85 12.60
N SER A 47 8.99 -20.03 11.99
CA SER A 47 10.28 -20.65 11.69
C SER A 47 10.96 -20.16 10.41
N GLU A 48 10.23 -19.47 9.53
CA GLU A 48 10.73 -19.03 8.22
C GLU A 48 11.10 -17.54 8.19
N LEU A 49 10.69 -16.79 9.22
CA LEU A 49 10.90 -15.35 9.32
C LEU A 49 12.30 -15.02 9.85
N THR A 50 12.89 -13.95 9.34
CA THR A 50 14.27 -13.57 9.69
C THR A 50 14.39 -12.93 11.07
N LEU A 51 13.36 -12.23 11.51
CA LEU A 51 13.31 -11.51 12.78
C LEU A 51 12.24 -12.09 13.69
N THR A 52 12.38 -11.92 15.00
CA THR A 52 11.28 -12.18 15.95
C THR A 52 10.16 -11.15 15.77
N GLU A 53 8.93 -11.48 16.17
CA GLU A 53 7.76 -10.60 16.07
C GLU A 53 8.03 -9.21 16.66
N THR A 54 8.65 -9.18 17.85
CA THR A 54 9.00 -7.94 18.56
C THR A 54 10.03 -7.12 17.80
N GLN A 55 11.08 -7.76 17.28
CA GLN A 55 12.12 -7.08 16.50
C GLN A 55 11.57 -6.52 15.19
N PHE A 56 10.72 -7.28 14.50
CA PHE A 56 10.13 -6.85 13.24
C PHE A 56 9.14 -5.69 13.44
N THR A 57 8.34 -5.74 14.52
CA THR A 57 7.46 -4.64 14.91
C THR A 57 8.25 -3.38 15.22
N ALA A 58 9.31 -3.49 16.04
CA ALA A 58 10.19 -2.37 16.37
C ALA A 58 10.85 -1.79 15.11
N PHE A 59 11.36 -2.65 14.23
CA PHE A 59 11.93 -2.24 12.94
C PHE A 59 10.94 -1.43 12.10
N LEU A 60 9.70 -1.89 11.98
CA LEU A 60 8.67 -1.16 11.22
C LEU A 60 8.40 0.23 11.82
N GLU A 61 8.32 0.34 13.15
CA GLU A 61 8.10 1.62 13.86
C GLU A 61 9.26 2.58 13.69
N ILE A 62 10.49 2.11 13.92
CA ILE A 62 11.71 2.92 13.84
C ILE A 62 11.93 3.41 12.41
N THR A 63 11.81 2.55 11.41
CA THR A 63 12.11 2.90 10.02
C THR A 63 11.14 3.86 9.35
N TYR A 64 10.01 4.18 9.99
CA TYR A 64 9.06 5.11 9.41
C TYR A 64 9.61 6.54 9.40
N GLY A 65 9.59 7.17 8.23
CA GLY A 65 10.15 8.51 8.03
C GLY A 65 11.68 8.58 7.97
N ILE A 66 12.40 7.50 8.28
CA ILE A 66 13.86 7.48 8.25
C ILE A 66 14.39 7.60 6.80
N PRO A 67 15.45 8.41 6.56
CA PRO A 67 16.07 8.54 5.25
C PRO A 67 16.82 7.26 4.82
N ASP A 68 17.46 6.59 5.77
CA ASP A 68 18.28 5.39 5.56
C ASP A 68 17.74 4.14 6.29
N PRO A 69 16.68 3.51 5.78
CA PRO A 69 16.15 2.27 6.35
C PRO A 69 17.06 1.05 6.15
N LEU A 70 18.00 1.06 5.20
CA LEU A 70 18.95 -0.05 5.05
C LEU A 70 19.90 -0.11 6.24
N LYS A 71 20.46 1.03 6.66
CA LYS A 71 21.31 1.09 7.85
C LYS A 71 20.58 0.57 9.08
N GLU A 72 19.31 0.94 9.24
CA GLU A 72 18.51 0.45 10.36
C GLU A 72 18.23 -1.05 10.24
N ALA A 73 17.91 -1.55 9.05
CA ALA A 73 17.71 -2.99 8.82
C ALA A 73 18.93 -3.82 9.24
N LEU A 74 20.15 -3.33 8.98
CA LEU A 74 21.39 -3.98 9.39
C LEU A 74 21.60 -4.02 10.91
N ASN A 75 20.92 -3.17 11.69
CA ASN A 75 20.93 -3.27 13.16
C ASN A 75 20.10 -4.46 13.67
N PHE A 76 19.13 -4.94 12.87
CA PHE A 76 18.24 -6.03 13.24
C PHE A 76 18.69 -7.37 12.66
N THR A 77 19.12 -7.39 11.39
CA THR A 77 19.50 -8.63 10.69
C THR A 77 20.58 -8.39 9.65
N SER A 78 21.47 -9.37 9.49
CA SER A 78 22.42 -9.43 8.37
C SER A 78 21.79 -9.99 7.10
N ASN A 79 20.66 -10.70 7.20
CA ASN A 79 19.95 -11.29 6.06
C ASN A 79 18.91 -10.31 5.49
N ILE A 80 19.37 -9.34 4.70
CA ILE A 80 18.52 -8.32 4.10
C ILE A 80 17.54 -8.89 3.07
N GLU A 81 17.92 -9.93 2.32
CA GLU A 81 17.03 -10.58 1.36
C GLU A 81 15.84 -11.25 2.05
N GLY A 82 16.10 -11.98 3.14
CA GLY A 82 15.04 -12.57 3.95
C GLY A 82 14.13 -11.50 4.55
N LEU A 83 14.67 -10.38 5.04
CA LEU A 83 13.86 -9.26 5.50
C LEU A 83 12.96 -8.69 4.40
N LEU A 84 13.46 -8.58 3.17
CA LEU A 84 12.66 -8.13 2.02
C LEU A 84 11.52 -9.10 1.68
N ASN A 85 11.75 -10.41 1.86
CA ASN A 85 10.73 -11.46 1.71
C ASN A 85 9.67 -11.37 2.81
N ASP A 86 10.09 -11.18 4.07
CA ASP A 86 9.18 -11.00 5.20
C ASP A 86 8.28 -9.78 4.98
N LEU A 87 8.84 -8.68 4.50
CA LEU A 87 8.09 -7.49 4.10
C LEU A 87 7.12 -7.78 2.94
N SER A 88 7.51 -8.61 1.96
CA SER A 88 6.65 -8.99 0.83
C SER A 88 5.46 -9.83 1.30
N LEU A 89 5.71 -10.77 2.19
CA LEU A 89 4.69 -11.59 2.82
C LEU A 89 3.71 -10.71 3.60
N LEU A 90 4.21 -9.78 4.41
CA LEU A 90 3.40 -8.81 5.15
C LEU A 90 2.54 -7.93 4.24
N HIS A 91 3.10 -7.48 3.12
CA HIS A 91 2.36 -6.71 2.13
C HIS A 91 1.18 -7.50 1.55
N SER A 92 1.39 -8.79 1.24
CA SER A 92 0.35 -9.64 0.65
C SER A 92 -0.81 -9.93 1.62
N LYS A 93 -0.50 -10.10 2.92
CA LYS A 93 -1.48 -10.47 3.95
C LYS A 93 -2.18 -9.28 4.60
N SER A 94 -1.59 -8.09 4.52
CA SER A 94 -2.25 -6.88 5.02
C SER A 94 -3.51 -6.57 4.22
N THR A 95 -4.53 -6.03 4.87
CA THR A 95 -5.72 -5.44 4.22
C THR A 95 -5.62 -3.91 4.17
N GLU A 96 -4.86 -3.31 5.08
CA GLU A 96 -4.81 -1.87 5.27
C GLU A 96 -3.93 -1.19 4.19
N ARG A 97 -4.54 -0.34 3.36
CA ARG A 97 -3.85 0.32 2.24
C ARG A 97 -2.68 1.20 2.68
N SER A 98 -2.83 1.94 3.79
CA SER A 98 -1.76 2.76 4.39
C SER A 98 -0.56 1.90 4.77
N PHE A 99 -0.80 0.74 5.37
CA PHE A 99 0.25 -0.18 5.79
C PHE A 99 0.97 -0.82 4.59
N LYS A 100 0.22 -1.27 3.57
CA LYS A 100 0.80 -1.73 2.29
C LYS A 100 1.70 -0.68 1.65
N ASN A 101 1.24 0.57 1.61
CA ASN A 101 2.03 1.69 1.08
C ASN A 101 3.31 1.92 1.88
N ARG A 102 3.25 1.82 3.22
CA ARG A 102 4.42 1.91 4.11
C ARG A 102 5.43 0.82 3.77
N ILE A 103 5.00 -0.44 3.70
CA ILE A 103 5.84 -1.59 3.37
C ILE A 103 6.47 -1.44 1.99
N THR A 104 5.68 -1.09 0.97
CA THR A 104 6.17 -0.89 -0.40
C THR A 104 7.25 0.19 -0.46
N ARG A 105 7.04 1.32 0.24
CA ARG A 105 8.03 2.41 0.32
C ARG A 105 9.32 1.95 1.00
N LEU A 106 9.18 1.19 2.09
CA LEU A 106 10.31 0.63 2.82
C LEU A 106 11.14 -0.31 1.94
N GLN A 107 10.50 -1.29 1.31
CA GLN A 107 11.16 -2.23 0.38
C GLN A 107 11.86 -1.49 -0.75
N LYS A 108 11.21 -0.50 -1.37
CA LYS A 108 11.82 0.30 -2.45
C LYS A 108 13.05 1.06 -1.96
N LYS A 109 13.00 1.65 -0.76
CA LYS A 109 14.15 2.38 -0.19
C LYS A 109 15.32 1.44 0.10
N ILE A 110 15.06 0.31 0.75
CA ILE A 110 16.09 -0.69 1.08
C ILE A 110 16.74 -1.22 -0.21
N LYS A 111 15.93 -1.62 -1.21
CA LYS A 111 16.45 -2.09 -2.51
C LYS A 111 17.32 -1.04 -3.22
N ARG A 112 16.89 0.23 -3.22
CA ARG A 112 17.66 1.33 -3.82
C ARG A 112 18.99 1.60 -3.10
N GLN A 113 19.01 1.42 -1.79
CA GLN A 113 20.23 1.60 -1.00
C GLN A 113 21.18 0.42 -1.11
N LEU A 114 20.63 -0.78 -1.37
CA LEU A 114 21.41 -1.99 -1.60
C LEU A 114 22.09 -1.97 -2.98
N ASN A 115 21.36 -1.58 -4.03
CA ASN A 115 21.86 -1.48 -5.41
C ASN A 115 21.64 -0.06 -5.97
N PRO A 116 22.59 0.88 -5.76
CA PRO A 116 22.43 2.26 -6.20
C PRO A 116 22.43 2.42 -7.74
N ASP A 117 23.01 1.47 -8.47
CA ASP A 117 23.20 1.56 -9.93
C ASP A 117 21.95 1.21 -10.75
N ASP A 118 20.94 0.54 -10.16
CA ASP A 118 19.68 0.16 -10.84
C ASP A 118 18.62 1.28 -10.87
N ASN A 119 18.95 2.45 -10.32
CA ASN A 119 17.96 3.47 -9.91
C ASN A 119 17.41 4.32 -11.09
N ASP A 120 18.04 4.25 -12.27
CA ASP A 120 17.62 5.04 -13.44
C ASP A 120 16.47 4.41 -14.24
N ASN A 121 16.08 3.15 -13.98
CA ASN A 121 15.13 2.43 -14.85
C ASN A 121 13.74 2.14 -14.24
N MET A 122 13.46 2.58 -13.00
CA MET A 122 12.14 2.41 -12.38
C MET A 122 11.30 3.69 -12.45
N SER A 123 10.95 4.06 -13.69
CA SER A 123 9.84 4.97 -13.96
C SER A 123 8.52 4.31 -13.54
N ALA A 124 7.66 5.11 -12.92
CA ALA A 124 6.45 4.67 -12.25
C ALA A 124 5.45 3.97 -13.21
N SER A 125 5.39 2.63 -13.17
CA SER A 125 4.19 1.92 -13.56
C SER A 125 3.26 1.83 -12.35
N SER A 126 2.30 2.75 -12.32
CA SER A 126 1.15 2.73 -11.44
C SER A 126 -0.06 2.51 -12.34
N ASP A 127 -0.16 1.29 -12.89
CA ASP A 127 -1.33 0.87 -13.63
C ASP A 127 -2.39 0.46 -12.59
N TYR A 128 -3.26 1.41 -12.24
CA TYR A 128 -4.48 1.10 -11.52
C TYR A 128 -5.46 0.54 -12.54
N GLN A 129 -5.58 -0.79 -12.59
CA GLN A 129 -6.81 -1.40 -13.10
C GLN A 129 -7.94 -0.96 -12.16
N THR A 130 -8.73 -0.03 -12.67
CA THR A 130 -10.05 0.30 -12.13
C THR A 130 -10.96 -0.75 -12.70
N GLU A 131 -11.33 -1.74 -11.88
CA GLU A 131 -12.33 -2.72 -12.27
C GLU A 131 -13.69 -2.22 -11.82
N ASP A 132 -14.51 -2.06 -12.85
CA ASP A 132 -15.87 -1.57 -12.90
C ASP A 132 -16.82 -2.11 -11.83
N GLU A 133 -17.62 -1.18 -11.35
CA GLU A 133 -19.07 -1.31 -11.18
C GLU A 133 -19.66 -2.71 -11.38
N THR A 134 -20.02 -3.38 -10.28
CA THR A 134 -21.07 -4.41 -10.31
C THR A 134 -22.32 -3.84 -9.68
N THR A 135 -23.09 -3.16 -10.54
CA THR A 135 -24.50 -2.84 -10.35
C THR A 135 -25.26 -4.16 -10.12
N VAL A 136 -25.93 -4.29 -8.97
CA VAL A 136 -26.80 -5.44 -8.68
C VAL A 136 -28.21 -5.11 -9.17
N PRO A 137 -28.74 -5.77 -10.21
CA PRO A 137 -30.16 -5.69 -10.52
C PRO A 137 -30.91 -6.69 -9.62
N ILE A 138 -31.54 -6.20 -8.56
CA ILE A 138 -32.54 -6.99 -7.83
C ILE A 138 -33.77 -7.10 -8.73
N SER A 139 -33.88 -8.25 -9.40
CA SER A 139 -35.06 -8.64 -10.14
C SER A 139 -36.19 -8.96 -9.18
N GLU A 140 -37.25 -8.18 -9.36
CA GLU A 140 -38.62 -8.38 -8.90
C GLU A 140 -39.18 -9.71 -9.43
N GLN A 141 -39.51 -10.65 -8.54
CA GLN A 141 -40.38 -11.79 -8.86
C GLN A 141 -41.39 -12.06 -7.74
N ALA A 142 -42.61 -11.63 -8.03
CA ALA A 142 -43.89 -12.34 -7.94
C ALA A 142 -44.31 -13.03 -6.62
N LEU A 143 -45.50 -12.60 -6.16
CA LEU A 143 -46.41 -13.30 -5.26
C LEU A 143 -46.62 -14.77 -5.65
N PRO A 144 -47.01 -15.60 -4.68
CA PRO A 144 -48.35 -16.19 -4.79
C PRO A 144 -49.26 -15.91 -3.58
N SER A 145 -50.50 -15.61 -3.94
CA SER A 145 -51.66 -15.40 -3.10
C SER A 145 -52.20 -16.68 -2.45
N SER A 146 -52.87 -16.50 -1.30
CA SER A 146 -54.01 -17.30 -0.79
C SER A 146 -53.68 -18.69 -0.21
N GLN A 147 -54.25 -19.17 0.91
CA GLN A 147 -55.64 -19.03 1.38
C GLN A 147 -55.80 -19.09 2.91
N PHE A 148 -56.92 -18.51 3.35
CA PHE A 148 -57.62 -18.71 4.61
C PHE A 148 -57.73 -20.17 5.05
N SER A 149 -57.68 -20.41 6.37
CA SER A 149 -58.66 -21.25 7.07
C SER A 149 -58.72 -20.90 8.55
N THR A 150 -59.83 -20.29 8.92
CA THR A 150 -60.35 -20.18 10.29
C THR A 150 -60.86 -21.55 10.72
N SER A 151 -60.59 -21.99 11.94
CA SER A 151 -61.46 -22.94 12.65
C SER A 151 -61.31 -22.77 14.16
N GLN A 152 -62.47 -22.63 14.79
CA GLN A 152 -62.72 -22.45 16.22
C GLN A 152 -62.60 -23.78 16.99
N SER A 153 -62.38 -23.63 18.30
CA SER A 153 -62.92 -24.36 19.45
C SER A 153 -63.13 -25.89 19.41
N ASN A 154 -62.54 -26.55 20.41
CA ASN A 154 -63.31 -27.09 21.54
C ASN A 154 -62.54 -26.85 22.84
#